data_AF-A0A1Y5I3T6-F1
#
_entry.id   AF-A0A1Y5I3T6-F1
#
_cell.length_a   1.000
_cell.length_b   1.000
_cell.length_c   1.000
_cell.angle_alpha   90.00
_cell.angle_beta   90.00
_cell.angle_gamma   90.00
#
_symmetry.space_group_name_H-M   'P 1'
#
loop_
_entity.id
_entity.type
_entity.pdbx_description
1 polymer ?
#
loop_
_entity_poly.entity_id
_entity_poly.type
_entity_poly.pdbx_seq_one_letter_code
_entity_poly.pdbx_strand_id
1 'polypeptide(L)'
;MPPKTDNAPLVITTEEEEIIKQRIIEQTATLKPGQDYPLKRLVKTFFALMKALDAGADVDEAKETFLIELDTYEFNMLRYGTVVDAQRVQTLAYDDEEIELEQTTKRLKGQCKNLRAELAASERERAFREARDEAASACREYPTRAESEDANAQLERALAEAKIVLTGLDEKVAARKAKYALLLAVVDSLDAE
;
A
#
# COMPACT_ATOMS: atom_id res chain seq x y z
N MET A 1 -15.59 -9.43 2.06
CA MET A 1 -16.90 -10.01 1.76
C MET A 1 -16.71 -11.51 1.65
N PRO A 2 -17.58 -12.34 2.25
CA PRO A 2 -17.46 -13.79 2.12
C PRO A 2 -17.74 -14.20 0.66
N PRO A 3 -17.11 -15.29 0.17
CA PRO A 3 -17.33 -15.78 -1.19
C PRO A 3 -18.78 -16.23 -1.34
N LYS A 4 -19.47 -15.73 -2.39
CA LYS A 4 -20.80 -16.21 -2.75
C LYS A 4 -20.65 -17.67 -3.22
N THR A 5 -21.36 -18.57 -2.56
CA THR A 5 -21.36 -20.00 -2.87
C THR A 5 -22.29 -20.26 -4.06
N ASP A 6 -21.74 -20.77 -5.15
CA ASP A 6 -22.37 -20.95 -6.47
C ASP A 6 -23.53 -21.96 -6.56
N ASN A 7 -24.18 -22.36 -5.46
CA ASN A 7 -25.29 -23.32 -5.50
C ASN A 7 -26.27 -23.17 -4.31
N ALA A 8 -26.51 -21.95 -3.84
CA ALA A 8 -27.69 -21.71 -3.01
C ALA A 8 -28.92 -21.65 -3.93
N PRO A 9 -30.02 -22.39 -3.67
CA PRO A 9 -31.27 -22.10 -4.36
C PRO A 9 -31.57 -20.61 -4.15
N LEU A 10 -31.95 -19.90 -5.21
CA LEU A 10 -32.43 -18.53 -5.12
C LEU A 10 -33.64 -18.51 -4.18
N VAL A 11 -33.39 -18.33 -2.89
CA VAL A 11 -34.43 -18.09 -1.89
C VAL A 11 -34.81 -16.64 -2.08
N ILE A 12 -35.69 -16.41 -3.06
CA ILE A 12 -36.32 -15.10 -3.25
C ILE A 12 -37.16 -14.90 -2.00
N THR A 13 -36.76 -13.95 -1.17
CA THR A 13 -37.55 -13.56 0.00
C THR A 13 -38.87 -12.96 -0.48
N THR A 14 -39.93 -13.04 0.33
CA THR A 14 -41.25 -12.47 -0.04
C THR A 14 -41.17 -10.98 -0.38
N GLU A 15 -40.26 -10.25 0.26
CA GLU A 15 -40.00 -8.83 -0.01
C GLU A 15 -39.30 -8.63 -1.36
N GLU A 16 -38.31 -9.46 -1.71
CA GLU A 16 -37.69 -9.43 -3.04
C GLU A 16 -38.69 -9.83 -4.14
N GLU A 17 -39.62 -10.74 -3.85
CA GLU A 17 -40.68 -11.13 -4.77
C GLU A 17 -41.66 -9.97 -5.04
N GLU A 18 -42.01 -9.20 -4.01
CA GLU A 18 -42.83 -7.99 -4.14
C GLU A 18 -42.10 -6.88 -4.91
N ILE A 19 -40.80 -6.71 -4.66
CA ILE A 19 -39.95 -5.77 -5.39
C ILE A 19 -39.82 -6.21 -6.85
N ILE A 20 -39.64 -7.50 -7.14
CA ILE A 20 -39.61 -8.02 -8.50
C ILE A 20 -40.96 -7.84 -9.18
N LYS A 21 -42.09 -8.09 -8.50
CA LYS A 21 -43.44 -7.82 -9.04
C LYS A 21 -43.64 -6.34 -9.34
N GLN A 22 -43.27 -5.45 -8.42
CA GLN A 22 -43.33 -4.00 -8.63
C GLN A 22 -42.42 -3.57 -9.77
N ARG A 23 -41.21 -4.11 -9.85
CA ARG A 23 -40.24 -3.77 -10.90
C ARG A 23 -40.61 -4.34 -12.25
N ILE A 24 -41.25 -5.51 -12.31
CA ILE A 24 -41.88 -6.04 -13.52
C ILE A 24 -43.05 -5.16 -13.91
N ILE A 25 -43.91 -4.76 -12.96
CA ILE A 25 -45.01 -3.83 -13.23
C ILE A 25 -44.44 -2.49 -13.73
N GLU A 26 -43.37 -1.96 -13.15
CA GLU A 26 -42.74 -0.71 -13.54
C GLU A 26 -42.02 -0.81 -14.89
N GLN A 27 -41.24 -1.88 -15.14
CA GLN A 27 -40.57 -2.14 -16.42
C GLN A 27 -41.55 -2.52 -17.53
N THR A 28 -42.71 -3.11 -17.20
CA THR A 28 -43.81 -3.32 -18.17
C THR A 28 -44.72 -2.08 -18.28
N ALA A 29 -44.74 -1.19 -17.28
CA ALA A 29 -45.45 0.09 -17.29
C ALA A 29 -44.63 1.26 -17.86
N THR A 30 -43.36 1.06 -18.25
CA THR A 30 -42.53 2.12 -18.86
C THR A 30 -42.92 2.49 -20.31
N LEU A 31 -44.16 2.27 -20.73
CA LEU A 31 -44.73 2.85 -21.95
C LEU A 31 -45.92 3.73 -21.60
N LYS A 32 -45.60 4.95 -21.15
CA LYS A 32 -46.43 6.17 -21.07
C LYS A 32 -47.76 6.06 -20.29
N PRO A 33 -48.04 6.99 -19.35
CA PRO A 33 -49.35 7.05 -18.69
C PRO A 33 -50.48 7.14 -19.74
N GLY A 34 -51.41 6.18 -19.71
CA GLY A 34 -52.52 6.08 -20.64
C GLY A 34 -52.41 4.98 -21.72
N GLN A 35 -51.29 4.27 -21.83
CA GLN A 35 -51.13 3.17 -22.81
C GLN A 35 -51.36 1.80 -22.16
N ASP A 36 -52.28 1.00 -22.72
CA ASP A 36 -52.53 -0.37 -22.27
C ASP A 36 -51.28 -1.25 -22.53
N TYR A 37 -50.90 -2.09 -21.57
CA TYR A 37 -49.76 -3.02 -21.69
C TYR A 37 -49.98 -4.01 -22.85
N PRO A 38 -48.91 -4.52 -23.52
CA PRO A 38 -49.04 -5.33 -24.74
C PRO A 38 -50.03 -6.49 -24.62
N LEU A 39 -49.96 -7.25 -23.52
CA LEU A 39 -50.89 -8.34 -23.25
C LEU A 39 -52.34 -7.85 -23.00
N LYS A 40 -52.54 -6.71 -22.33
CA LYS A 40 -53.88 -6.13 -22.11
C LYS A 40 -54.51 -5.70 -23.42
N ARG A 41 -53.68 -5.11 -24.29
CA ARG A 41 -54.08 -4.62 -25.60
C ARG A 41 -54.52 -5.78 -26.48
N LEU A 42 -53.72 -6.86 -26.51
CA LEU A 42 -54.06 -8.11 -27.19
C LEU A 42 -55.35 -8.74 -26.65
N VAL A 43 -55.51 -8.81 -25.33
CA VAL A 43 -56.74 -9.35 -24.70
C VAL A 43 -57.96 -8.48 -25.05
N LYS A 44 -57.80 -7.15 -25.11
CA LYS A 44 -58.87 -6.21 -25.47
C LYS A 44 -59.28 -6.37 -26.94
N THR A 45 -58.34 -6.54 -27.86
CA THR A 45 -58.64 -6.80 -29.28
C THR A 45 -59.26 -8.18 -29.49
N PHE A 46 -58.84 -9.19 -28.73
CA PHE A 46 -59.48 -10.50 -28.71
C PHE A 46 -60.96 -10.42 -28.30
N PHE A 47 -61.27 -9.73 -27.20
CA PHE A 47 -62.66 -9.54 -26.78
C PHE A 47 -63.48 -8.67 -27.73
N ALA A 48 -62.85 -7.73 -28.43
CA ALA A 48 -63.50 -6.94 -29.49
C ALA A 48 -63.87 -7.82 -30.69
N LEU A 49 -62.99 -8.73 -31.10
CA LEU A 49 -63.26 -9.73 -32.15
C LEU A 49 -64.41 -10.66 -31.77
N MET A 50 -64.42 -11.19 -30.53
CA MET A 50 -65.51 -12.05 -30.05
C MET A 50 -66.86 -11.32 -30.08
N LYS A 51 -66.90 -10.05 -29.66
CA LYS A 51 -68.11 -9.23 -29.72
C LYS A 51 -68.57 -8.95 -31.15
N ALA A 52 -67.66 -8.74 -32.09
CA ALA A 52 -68.00 -8.55 -33.50
C ALA A 52 -68.60 -9.82 -34.12
N LEU A 53 -68.07 -11.00 -33.76
CA LEU A 53 -68.61 -12.31 -34.13
C LEU A 53 -70.03 -12.53 -33.57
N ASP A 54 -70.24 -12.23 -32.29
CA ASP A 54 -71.54 -12.41 -31.62
C ASP A 54 -72.61 -11.44 -32.16
N ALA A 55 -72.21 -10.24 -32.58
CA ALA A 55 -73.11 -9.20 -33.09
C ALA A 55 -73.42 -9.29 -34.59
N GLY A 56 -72.73 -10.17 -35.35
CA GLY A 56 -72.84 -10.24 -36.81
C GLY A 56 -72.41 -8.95 -37.52
N ALA A 57 -71.54 -8.16 -36.89
CA ALA A 57 -71.02 -6.89 -37.39
C ALA A 57 -69.75 -7.12 -38.24
N ASP A 58 -69.05 -6.06 -38.63
CA ASP A 58 -67.82 -6.12 -39.44
C ASP A 58 -66.71 -6.93 -38.74
N VAL A 59 -66.64 -8.23 -39.05
CA VAL A 59 -65.72 -9.19 -38.43
C VAL A 59 -64.30 -9.03 -38.97
N ASP A 60 -64.15 -8.57 -40.21
CA ASP A 60 -62.87 -8.54 -40.91
C ASP A 60 -61.93 -7.48 -40.32
N GLU A 61 -62.44 -6.28 -40.01
CA GLU A 61 -61.65 -5.21 -39.37
C GLU A 61 -61.20 -5.60 -37.95
N ALA A 62 -62.09 -6.20 -37.16
CA ALA A 62 -61.78 -6.66 -35.81
C ALA A 62 -60.76 -7.82 -35.81
N LYS A 63 -60.83 -8.68 -36.83
CA LYS A 63 -59.90 -9.80 -37.02
C LYS A 63 -58.52 -9.32 -37.43
N GLU A 64 -58.44 -8.40 -38.38
CA GLU A 64 -57.17 -7.80 -38.81
C GLU A 64 -56.47 -7.10 -37.65
N THR A 65 -57.22 -6.30 -36.87
CA THR A 65 -56.70 -5.61 -35.68
C THR A 65 -56.15 -6.58 -34.63
N PHE A 66 -56.84 -7.69 -34.37
CA PHE A 66 -56.37 -8.73 -33.44
C PHE A 66 -55.09 -9.40 -33.94
N LEU A 67 -55.01 -9.75 -35.23
CA LEU A 67 -53.84 -10.40 -35.82
C LEU A 67 -52.60 -9.49 -35.82
N ILE A 68 -52.77 -8.19 -36.11
CA ILE A 68 -51.68 -7.21 -36.03
C ILE A 68 -51.14 -7.09 -34.61
N GLU A 69 -52.02 -7.02 -33.61
CA GLU A 69 -51.61 -6.96 -32.20
C GLU A 69 -50.98 -8.27 -31.71
N LEU A 70 -51.41 -9.42 -32.23
CA LEU A 70 -50.82 -10.72 -31.93
C LEU A 70 -49.39 -10.81 -32.46
N ASP A 71 -49.17 -10.42 -33.71
CA ASP A 71 -47.84 -10.38 -34.35
C ASP A 71 -46.91 -9.38 -33.64
N THR A 72 -47.45 -8.21 -33.27
CA THR A 72 -46.72 -7.21 -32.49
C THR A 72 -46.33 -7.74 -31.11
N TYR A 73 -47.22 -8.48 -30.44
CA TYR A 73 -46.94 -9.10 -29.15
C TYR A 73 -45.85 -10.18 -29.26
N GLU A 74 -45.96 -11.06 -30.26
CA GLU A 74 -45.00 -12.12 -30.54
C GLU A 74 -43.60 -11.55 -30.83
N PHE A 75 -43.51 -10.54 -31.69
CA PHE A 75 -42.27 -9.83 -31.99
C PHE A 75 -41.61 -9.25 -30.73
N ASN A 76 -42.40 -8.62 -29.85
CA ASN A 76 -41.88 -8.07 -28.60
C ASN A 76 -41.40 -9.17 -27.64
N MET A 77 -42.10 -10.30 -27.56
CA MET A 77 -41.70 -11.44 -26.72
C MET A 77 -40.39 -12.07 -27.17
N LEU A 78 -40.20 -12.23 -28.48
CA LEU A 78 -38.93 -12.69 -29.06
C LEU A 78 -37.77 -11.75 -28.70
N ARG A 79 -38.00 -10.44 -28.74
CA ARG A 79 -37.00 -9.44 -28.34
C ARG A 79 -36.62 -9.56 -26.86
N TYR A 80 -37.56 -9.87 -25.96
CA TYR A 80 -37.21 -10.06 -24.55
C TYR A 80 -36.32 -11.30 -24.35
N GLY A 81 -36.56 -12.38 -25.10
CA GLY A 81 -35.68 -13.56 -25.08
C GLY A 81 -34.24 -13.21 -25.43
N THR A 82 -34.03 -12.47 -26.53
CA THR A 82 -32.68 -12.07 -26.95
C THR A 82 -32.01 -11.12 -25.96
N VAL A 83 -32.77 -10.21 -25.34
CA VAL A 83 -32.25 -9.31 -24.29
C VAL A 83 -31.85 -10.10 -23.04
N VAL A 84 -32.65 -11.08 -22.61
CA VAL A 84 -32.33 -11.92 -21.46
C VAL A 84 -31.07 -12.74 -21.71
N ASP A 85 -30.92 -13.32 -22.91
CA ASP A 85 -29.73 -14.08 -23.27
C ASP A 85 -28.48 -13.19 -23.32
N ALA A 86 -28.59 -11.99 -23.92
CA ALA A 86 -27.50 -11.02 -23.91
C ALA A 86 -27.11 -10.61 -22.48
N GLN A 87 -28.09 -10.40 -21.60
CA GLN A 87 -27.86 -10.04 -20.21
C GLN A 87 -27.18 -11.18 -19.43
N ARG A 88 -27.53 -12.45 -19.71
CA ARG A 88 -26.84 -13.61 -19.11
C ARG A 88 -25.37 -13.64 -19.50
N VAL A 89 -25.06 -13.46 -20.78
CA VAL A 89 -23.67 -13.40 -21.28
C VAL A 89 -22.91 -12.25 -20.63
N GLN A 90 -23.53 -11.08 -20.53
CA GLN A 90 -22.92 -9.91 -19.89
C GLN A 90 -22.68 -10.12 -18.39
N THR A 91 -23.59 -10.80 -17.70
CA THR A 91 -23.42 -11.12 -16.27
C THR A 91 -22.21 -12.02 -16.05
N LEU A 92 -22.05 -13.06 -16.88
CA LEU A 92 -20.87 -13.94 -16.83
C LEU A 92 -19.57 -13.16 -17.08
N ALA A 93 -19.57 -12.25 -18.05
CA ALA A 93 -18.41 -11.39 -18.30
C ALA A 93 -18.06 -10.50 -17.08
N TYR A 94 -19.05 -9.98 -16.37
CA TYR A 94 -18.81 -9.22 -15.14
C TYR A 94 -18.28 -10.07 -13.99
N ASP A 95 -18.73 -11.32 -13.87
CA ASP A 95 -18.21 -12.25 -12.86
C ASP A 95 -16.72 -12.56 -13.13
N ASP A 96 -16.34 -12.76 -14.40
CA ASP A 96 -14.95 -12.95 -14.81
C ASP A 96 -14.08 -11.70 -14.52
N GLU A 97 -14.58 -10.51 -14.84
CA GLU A 97 -13.90 -9.23 -14.54
C GLU A 97 -13.73 -9.03 -13.02
N GLU A 98 -14.71 -9.42 -12.20
CA GLU A 98 -14.62 -9.35 -10.74
C GLU A 98 -13.50 -10.25 -10.22
N ILE A 99 -13.38 -11.48 -10.74
CA ILE A 99 -12.30 -12.42 -10.39
C ILE A 99 -10.93 -11.83 -10.76
N GLU A 100 -10.78 -11.27 -11.95
CA GLU A 100 -9.53 -10.63 -12.38
C GLU A 100 -9.17 -9.42 -11.50
N LEU A 101 -10.14 -8.57 -11.16
CA LEU A 101 -9.95 -7.43 -10.26
C LEU A 101 -9.55 -7.87 -8.85
N GLU A 102 -10.11 -8.95 -8.34
CA GLU A 102 -9.68 -9.51 -7.05
C GLU A 102 -8.23 -10.00 -7.09
N GLN A 103 -7.85 -10.71 -8.14
CA GLN A 103 -6.49 -11.23 -8.31
C GLN A 103 -5.47 -10.09 -8.43
N THR A 104 -5.76 -9.07 -9.25
CA THR A 104 -4.91 -7.89 -9.40
C THR A 104 -4.80 -7.13 -8.08
N THR A 105 -5.89 -6.99 -7.33
CA THR A 105 -5.89 -6.37 -6.00
C THR A 105 -5.00 -7.15 -5.02
N LYS A 106 -5.10 -8.48 -4.99
CA LYS A 106 -4.24 -9.34 -4.14
C LYS A 106 -2.77 -9.17 -4.51
N ARG A 107 -2.45 -9.17 -5.80
CA ARG A 107 -1.08 -8.96 -6.33
C ARG A 107 -0.53 -7.59 -5.91
N LEU A 108 -1.27 -6.52 -6.15
CA LEU A 108 -0.86 -5.15 -5.80
C LEU A 108 -0.66 -4.97 -4.29
N LYS A 109 -1.54 -5.54 -3.46
CA LYS A 109 -1.35 -5.57 -2.00
C LYS A 109 -0.05 -6.27 -1.60
N GLY A 110 0.32 -7.36 -2.27
CA GLY A 110 1.61 -8.02 -2.09
C GLY A 110 2.79 -7.12 -2.46
N GLN A 111 2.74 -6.48 -3.63
CA GLN A 111 3.77 -5.55 -4.08
C GLN A 111 3.95 -4.36 -3.13
N CYS A 112 2.85 -3.78 -2.62
CA CYS A 112 2.93 -2.71 -1.62
C CYS A 112 3.59 -3.15 -0.31
N LYS A 113 3.35 -4.39 0.14
CA LYS A 113 4.02 -4.93 1.34
C LYS A 113 5.53 -5.06 1.13
N ASN A 114 5.94 -5.58 -0.03
CA ASN A 114 7.36 -5.72 -0.36
C ASN A 114 8.06 -4.37 -0.46
N LEU A 115 7.47 -3.42 -1.19
CA LEU A 115 8.03 -2.06 -1.32
C LEU A 115 8.16 -1.34 0.03
N ARG A 116 7.21 -1.54 0.95
CA ARG A 116 7.33 -0.99 2.32
C ARG A 116 8.48 -1.62 3.09
N ALA A 117 8.71 -2.93 2.94
CA ALA A 117 9.84 -3.61 3.58
C ALA A 117 11.19 -3.13 3.01
N GLU A 118 11.28 -2.97 1.69
CA GLU A 118 12.45 -2.41 1.00
C GLU A 118 12.73 -0.97 1.43
N LEU A 119 11.70 -0.14 1.53
CA LEU A 119 11.82 1.23 2.02
C LEU A 119 12.38 1.26 3.45
N ALA A 120 11.80 0.46 4.35
CA ALA A 120 12.28 0.38 5.73
C ALA A 120 13.71 -0.14 5.85
N ALA A 121 14.14 -1.04 4.94
CA ALA A 121 15.53 -1.50 4.89
C ALA A 121 16.47 -0.38 4.41
N SER A 122 16.07 0.36 3.37
CA SER A 122 16.82 1.50 2.83
C SER A 122 16.97 2.64 3.83
N GLU A 123 15.91 2.96 4.59
CA GLU A 123 15.95 3.96 5.65
C GLU A 123 16.95 3.59 6.76
N ARG A 124 16.98 2.31 7.17
CA ARG A 124 17.97 1.83 8.13
C ARG A 124 19.38 1.95 7.59
N GLU A 125 19.61 1.53 6.34
CA GLU A 125 20.92 1.63 5.71
C GLU A 125 21.40 3.08 5.62
N ARG A 126 20.50 4.00 5.26
CA ARG A 126 20.78 5.43 5.23
C ARG A 126 21.17 5.95 6.61
N ALA A 127 20.41 5.61 7.66
CA ALA A 127 20.73 6.01 9.03
C ALA A 127 22.09 5.46 9.49
N PHE A 128 22.43 4.21 9.12
CA PHE A 128 23.76 3.66 9.40
C PHE A 128 24.88 4.39 8.66
N ARG A 129 24.67 4.78 7.40
CA ARG A 129 25.65 5.57 6.64
C ARG A 129 25.85 6.95 7.25
N GLU A 130 24.75 7.63 7.60
CA GLU A 130 24.78 8.93 8.26
C GLU A 130 25.53 8.86 9.61
N ALA A 131 25.22 7.86 10.45
CA ALA A 131 25.92 7.65 11.72
C ALA A 131 27.42 7.34 11.54
N ARG A 132 27.78 6.56 10.50
CA ARG A 132 29.17 6.27 10.18
C ARG A 132 29.91 7.53 9.71
N ASP A 133 29.27 8.34 8.88
CA ASP A 133 29.88 9.56 8.35
C ASP A 133 30.02 10.63 9.44
N GLU A 134 29.07 10.72 10.38
CA GLU A 134 29.18 11.55 11.58
C GLU A 134 30.34 11.10 12.48
N ALA A 135 30.45 9.79 12.76
CA ALA A 135 31.59 9.24 13.51
C ALA A 135 32.92 9.48 12.79
N ALA A 136 32.96 9.34 11.46
CA ALA A 136 34.15 9.62 10.66
C ALA A 136 34.51 11.11 10.69
N SER A 137 33.53 12.01 10.68
CA SER A 137 33.75 13.45 10.82
C SER A 137 34.33 13.78 12.19
N ALA A 138 33.77 13.24 13.27
CA ALA A 138 34.29 13.43 14.62
C ALA A 138 35.73 12.90 14.74
N CYS A 139 36.05 11.75 14.14
CA CYS A 139 37.42 11.23 14.12
C CYS A 139 38.42 12.12 13.36
N ARG A 140 37.97 12.90 12.35
CA ARG A 140 38.84 13.82 11.60
C ARG A 140 39.25 15.06 12.38
N GLU A 141 38.55 15.40 13.46
CA GLU A 141 38.94 16.51 14.34
C GLU A 141 40.17 16.15 15.19
N TYR A 142 40.42 14.86 15.38
CA TYR A 142 41.58 14.37 16.11
C TYR A 142 42.77 14.15 15.17
N PRO A 143 44.01 14.35 15.66
CA PRO A 143 45.21 14.07 14.87
C PRO A 143 45.23 12.62 14.43
N THR A 144 45.88 12.37 13.30
CA THR A 144 46.01 11.00 12.82
C THR A 144 46.82 10.17 13.83
N ARG A 145 46.59 8.86 13.79
CA ARG A 145 47.32 7.93 14.64
C ARG A 145 48.84 8.04 14.43
N ALA A 146 49.28 8.19 13.17
CA ALA A 146 50.68 8.35 12.84
C ALA A 146 51.27 9.64 13.44
N GLU A 147 50.59 10.77 13.29
CA GLU A 147 51.04 12.05 13.89
C GLU A 147 51.11 11.97 15.41
N SER A 148 50.15 11.28 16.05
CA SER A 148 50.14 11.08 17.50
C SER A 148 51.28 10.17 17.96
N GLU A 149 51.57 9.10 17.21
CA GLU A 149 52.69 8.19 17.47
C GLU A 149 54.03 8.90 17.31
N ASP A 150 54.19 9.73 16.27
CA ASP A 150 55.39 10.53 16.06
C ASP A 150 55.58 11.57 17.17
N ALA A 151 54.51 12.28 17.57
CA ALA A 151 54.55 13.22 18.69
C ALA A 151 54.93 12.54 20.00
N ASN A 152 54.38 11.36 20.28
CA ASN A 152 54.75 10.56 21.45
C ASN A 152 56.22 10.15 21.41
N ALA A 153 56.71 9.65 20.27
CA ALA A 153 58.11 9.27 20.13
C ALA A 153 59.07 10.46 20.33
N GLN A 154 58.70 11.66 19.86
CA GLN A 154 59.48 12.87 20.10
C GLN A 154 59.50 13.25 21.59
N LEU A 155 58.34 13.22 22.26
CA LEU A 155 58.23 13.49 23.69
C LEU A 155 59.02 12.47 24.53
N GLU A 156 59.00 11.19 24.17
CA GLU A 156 59.78 10.15 24.84
C GLU A 156 61.28 10.40 24.74
N ARG A 157 61.77 10.79 23.55
CA ARG A 157 63.18 11.17 23.36
C ARG A 157 63.56 12.39 24.19
N ALA A 158 62.77 13.46 24.13
CA ALA A 158 63.01 14.68 24.90
C ALA A 158 63.03 14.39 26.41
N LEU A 159 62.15 13.51 26.89
CA LEU A 159 62.09 13.11 28.29
C LEU A 159 63.29 12.26 28.70
N ALA A 160 63.79 11.39 27.82
CA ALA A 160 65.03 10.65 28.05
C ALA A 160 66.26 11.58 28.13
N GLU A 161 66.37 12.55 27.22
CA GLU A 161 67.44 13.55 27.25
C GLU A 161 67.40 14.41 28.51
N ALA A 162 66.21 14.90 28.88
CA ALA A 162 66.02 15.69 30.10
C ALA A 162 66.42 14.89 31.36
N LYS A 163 66.10 13.59 31.41
CA LYS A 163 66.54 12.71 32.52
C LYS A 163 68.05 12.61 32.61
N ILE A 164 68.76 12.46 31.49
CA ILE A 164 70.23 12.41 31.47
C ILE A 164 70.83 13.73 31.97
N VAL A 165 70.27 14.86 31.54
CA VAL A 165 70.71 16.18 32.00
C VAL A 165 70.48 16.34 33.51
N LEU A 166 69.32 15.93 34.00
CA LEU A 166 68.97 15.98 35.43
C LEU A 166 69.95 15.14 36.26
N THR A 167 70.19 13.88 35.88
CA THR A 167 71.13 13.01 36.59
C THR A 167 72.55 13.59 36.58
N GLY A 168 73.00 14.16 35.47
CA GLY A 168 74.29 14.82 35.38
C GLY A 168 74.40 16.11 36.23
N LEU A 169 73.30 16.84 36.40
CA LEU A 169 73.24 17.99 37.30
C LEU A 169 73.25 17.55 38.77
N ASP A 170 72.49 16.51 39.12
CA ASP A 170 72.48 15.94 40.47
C ASP A 170 73.88 15.47 40.88
N GLU A 171 74.60 14.79 40.00
CA GLU A 171 75.99 14.40 40.21
C GLU A 171 76.91 15.61 40.43
N LYS A 172 76.78 16.67 39.62
CA LYS A 172 77.57 17.91 39.79
C LYS A 172 77.27 18.60 41.12
N VAL A 173 76.01 18.65 41.51
CA VAL A 173 75.59 19.24 42.79
C VAL A 173 76.13 18.41 43.95
N ALA A 174 76.03 17.08 43.89
CA ALA A 174 76.59 16.19 44.90
C ALA A 174 78.12 16.37 45.03
N ALA A 175 78.85 16.44 43.92
CA ALA A 175 80.28 16.69 43.92
C ALA A 175 80.65 18.06 44.52
N ARG A 176 79.89 19.12 44.21
CA ARG A 176 80.08 20.45 44.82
C ARG A 176 79.80 20.43 46.32
N LYS A 177 78.70 19.80 46.76
CA LYS A 177 78.40 19.62 48.19
C LYS A 177 79.54 18.91 48.92
N ALA A 178 80.11 17.85 48.33
CA ALA A 178 81.27 17.16 48.89
C ALA A 178 82.51 18.06 49.00
N LYS A 179 82.81 18.86 47.96
CA LYS A 179 83.91 19.84 47.99
C LYS A 179 83.70 20.92 49.06
N TYR A 180 82.49 21.47 49.18
CA TYR A 180 82.17 22.46 50.21
C TYR A 180 82.26 21.88 51.62
N ALA A 181 81.78 20.64 51.83
CA ALA A 181 81.93 19.95 53.11
C ALA A 181 83.42 19.75 53.49
N LEU A 182 84.27 19.44 52.50
CA LEU A 182 85.71 19.35 52.73
C LEU A 182 86.34 20.72 53.06
N LEU A 183 85.94 21.79 52.38
CA LEU A 183 86.41 23.15 52.71
C LEU A 183 85.99 23.56 54.13
N LEU A 184 84.75 23.27 54.52
CA LEU A 184 84.27 23.49 55.89
C LEU A 184 85.13 22.73 56.90
N ALA A 185 85.41 21.45 56.66
CA ALA A 185 86.28 20.67 57.55
C ALA A 185 87.71 21.23 57.67
N VAL A 186 88.26 21.79 56.58
CA VAL A 186 89.57 22.47 56.60
C VAL A 186 89.51 23.76 57.42
N VAL A 187 88.46 24.58 57.25
CA VAL A 187 88.26 25.78 58.07
C VAL A 187 88.12 25.42 59.54
N ASP A 188 87.29 24.42 59.87
CA ASP A 188 87.12 23.93 61.25
C ASP A 188 88.45 23.45 61.85
N SER A 189 89.35 22.87 61.04
CA SER A 189 90.68 22.46 61.52
C SER A 189 91.67 23.61 61.73
N LEU A 190 91.50 24.74 61.01
CA LEU A 190 92.31 25.94 61.17
C LEU A 190 91.82 26.81 62.34
N ASP A 191 90.52 26.80 62.64
CA ASP A 191 89.95 27.47 63.81
C ASP A 191 90.19 26.71 65.13
N ALA A 192 90.67 25.45 65.05
CA ALA A 192 90.99 24.59 66.19
C ALA A 192 92.49 24.62 66.60
N GLU A 193 93.34 25.38 65.89
CA GLU A 193 94.71 25.76 66.29
C GLU A 193 94.72 27.12 67.02
#